data_AF-A0A959YIV1-F1
#
_entry.id   AF-A0A959YIV1-F1
#
_cell.length_a   1.000
_cell.length_b   1.000
_cell.length_c   1.000
_cell.angle_alpha   90.00
_cell.angle_beta   90.00
_cell.angle_gamma   90.00
#
_symmetry.space_group_name_H-M   'P 1'
#
loop_
_entity.id
_entity.type
_entity.pdbx_description
1 polymer ?
#
loop_
_entity_poly.entity_id
_entity_poly.type
_entity_poly.pdbx_seq_one_letter_code
_entity_poly.pdbx_strand_id
1 'polypeptide(L)'
;MRSWLAFFVLLFACAQAPQPTTGPDVGWQQVDLAHAEHFELWERDGDRKLIVFGAGGHADTLAQFVMLRDSASRTIGNEVVLAAPLQRLVLRSSTHLGYLNALEVMHYVQACSRLDAIRDTAMLEAAKRAGVVPLFDGPSAQQEQLLQLAPDAVLDVPFGSLSADRGTWIN
;
A
#
# COMPACT_ATOMS: atom_id res chain seq x y z
N MET A 1 -46.60 2.45 46.05
CA MET A 1 -45.30 2.95 45.54
C MET A 1 -44.43 1.83 44.97
N ARG A 2 -44.96 0.96 44.08
CA ARG A 2 -44.21 -0.19 43.50
C ARG A 2 -44.41 -0.37 41.98
N SER A 3 -44.95 0.64 41.30
CA SER A 3 -45.36 0.53 39.89
C SER A 3 -44.50 1.32 38.90
N TRP A 4 -43.40 1.94 39.34
CA TRP A 4 -42.60 2.82 38.47
C TRP A 4 -41.27 2.22 37.97
N LEU A 5 -40.85 1.07 38.52
CA LEU A 5 -39.59 0.41 38.18
C LEU A 5 -39.65 -0.44 36.89
N ALA A 6 -40.84 -0.78 36.39
CA ALA A 6 -40.98 -1.62 35.20
C ALA A 6 -40.80 -0.85 33.88
N PHE A 7 -40.93 0.49 33.89
CA PHE A 7 -40.88 1.28 32.65
C PHE A 7 -39.45 1.60 32.19
N PHE A 8 -38.46 1.53 33.09
CA PHE A 8 -37.07 1.86 32.76
C PHE A 8 -36.28 0.68 32.14
N VAL A 9 -36.72 -0.56 32.35
CA VAL A 9 -36.04 -1.77 31.84
C VAL A 9 -36.33 -2.00 30.35
N LEU A 10 -37.42 -1.46 29.81
CA LEU A 10 -37.80 -1.62 28.39
C LEU A 10 -37.03 -0.69 27.43
N LEU A 11 -36.36 0.36 27.92
CA LEU A 11 -35.63 1.32 27.07
C LEU A 11 -34.19 0.90 26.74
N PHE A 12 -33.65 -0.15 27.39
CA PHE A 12 -32.30 -0.65 27.12
C PHE A 12 -32.26 -1.94 26.29
N ALA A 13 -33.41 -2.46 25.85
CA ALA A 13 -33.49 -3.75 25.17
C ALA A 13 -33.26 -3.71 23.64
N CYS A 14 -33.04 -2.53 23.04
CA CYS A 14 -32.82 -2.39 21.58
C CYS A 14 -31.49 -1.70 21.23
N ALA A 15 -30.47 -1.81 22.08
CA ALA A 15 -29.10 -1.53 21.64
C ALA A 15 -28.51 -2.83 21.07
N GLN A 16 -28.95 -3.21 19.87
CA GLN A 16 -28.23 -4.20 19.07
C GLN A 16 -26.87 -3.60 18.75
N ALA A 17 -25.83 -4.09 19.43
CA ALA A 17 -24.46 -3.86 19.02
C ALA A 17 -24.34 -4.28 17.54
N PRO A 18 -23.62 -3.52 16.69
CA PRO A 18 -23.41 -3.91 15.31
C PRO A 18 -22.81 -5.32 15.31
N GLN A 19 -23.53 -6.29 14.76
CA GLN A 19 -22.95 -7.62 14.58
C GLN A 19 -21.79 -7.46 13.59
N PRO A 20 -20.59 -7.97 13.90
CA PRO A 20 -19.53 -8.06 12.91
C PRO A 20 -20.06 -8.89 11.75
N THR A 21 -20.13 -8.27 10.58
CA THR A 21 -20.52 -8.89 9.32
C THR A 21 -19.62 -10.08 9.05
N THR A 22 -20.16 -11.29 9.17
CA THR A 22 -19.54 -12.53 8.69
C THR A 22 -19.48 -12.50 7.16
N GLY A 23 -18.51 -11.78 6.64
CA GLY A 23 -18.06 -11.81 5.25
C GLY A 23 -16.70 -12.52 5.14
N PRO A 24 -16.09 -12.55 3.94
CA PRO A 24 -14.75 -13.12 3.68
C PRO A 24 -13.59 -12.52 4.52
N ASP A 25 -13.88 -11.53 5.37
CA ASP A 25 -12.92 -10.78 6.17
C ASP A 25 -12.80 -11.27 7.63
N VAL A 26 -13.09 -12.54 7.90
CA VAL A 26 -12.97 -13.11 9.26
C VAL A 26 -11.56 -12.87 9.82
N GLY A 27 -11.50 -12.15 10.93
CA GLY A 27 -10.26 -11.84 11.67
C GLY A 27 -9.57 -10.55 11.24
N TRP A 28 -10.01 -9.88 10.18
CA TRP A 28 -9.49 -8.56 9.82
C TRP A 28 -10.16 -7.46 10.63
N GLN A 29 -9.36 -6.52 11.12
CA GLN A 29 -9.80 -5.32 11.81
C GLN A 29 -9.42 -4.10 11.00
N GLN A 30 -10.39 -3.23 10.72
CA GLN A 30 -10.14 -1.98 10.02
C GLN A 30 -9.35 -1.02 10.92
N VAL A 31 -8.32 -0.41 10.36
CA VAL A 31 -7.52 0.65 10.98
C VAL A 31 -8.11 1.98 10.57
N ASP A 32 -8.37 2.85 11.55
CA ASP A 32 -8.90 4.19 11.30
C ASP A 32 -7.83 5.09 10.67
N LEU A 33 -8.16 5.71 9.54
CA LEU A 33 -7.27 6.58 8.77
C LEU A 33 -7.82 8.01 8.75
N ALA A 34 -7.31 8.87 9.63
CA ALA A 34 -7.82 10.22 9.81
C ALA A 34 -7.73 11.14 8.57
N HIS A 35 -6.85 10.84 7.61
CA HIS A 35 -6.53 11.74 6.50
C HIS A 35 -6.53 11.06 5.11
N ALA A 36 -6.89 9.77 5.03
CA ALA A 36 -6.74 8.99 3.80
C ALA A 36 -8.10 8.48 3.29
N GLU A 37 -8.92 9.40 2.79
CA GLU A 37 -10.34 9.16 2.42
C GLU A 37 -10.55 8.15 1.29
N HIS A 38 -9.53 7.94 0.44
CA HIS A 38 -9.56 6.99 -0.67
C HIS A 38 -8.83 5.67 -0.37
N PHE A 39 -8.60 5.39 0.92
CA PHE A 39 -7.87 4.22 1.36
C PHE A 39 -8.59 3.52 2.50
N GLU A 40 -8.49 2.20 2.49
CA GLU A 40 -8.85 1.38 3.63
C GLU A 40 -7.67 0.52 4.03
N LEU A 41 -7.31 0.56 5.31
CA LEU A 41 -6.28 -0.29 5.86
C LEU A 41 -6.93 -1.27 6.83
N TRP A 42 -6.59 -2.54 6.68
CA TRP A 42 -7.05 -3.64 7.50
C TRP A 42 -5.84 -4.38 8.06
N GLU A 43 -5.96 -4.90 9.28
CA GLU A 43 -4.93 -5.64 9.99
C GLU A 43 -5.47 -6.97 10.53
N ARG A 44 -4.66 -8.01 10.44
CA ARG A 44 -4.91 -9.30 11.10
C ARG A 44 -3.60 -9.93 11.49
N ASP A 45 -3.38 -10.16 12.78
CA ASP A 45 -2.20 -10.86 13.29
C ASP A 45 -0.91 -10.39 12.61
N GLY A 46 -0.65 -9.07 12.54
CA GLY A 46 0.54 -8.49 11.92
C GLY A 46 0.57 -8.49 10.38
N ASP A 47 -0.36 -9.14 9.69
CA ASP A 47 -0.60 -8.95 8.26
C ASP A 47 -1.35 -7.63 8.03
N ARG A 48 -1.28 -7.12 6.80
CA ARG A 48 -1.94 -5.86 6.40
C ARG A 48 -2.65 -6.03 5.06
N LYS A 49 -3.82 -5.44 4.92
CA LYS A 49 -4.52 -5.32 3.65
C LYS A 49 -4.83 -3.84 3.39
N LEU A 50 -4.35 -3.32 2.28
CA LEU A 50 -4.61 -1.97 1.81
C LEU A 50 -5.55 -2.04 0.60
N ILE A 51 -6.67 -1.33 0.68
CA ILE A 51 -7.60 -1.16 -0.44
C ILE A 51 -7.51 0.29 -0.89
N VAL A 52 -7.41 0.49 -2.20
CA VAL A 52 -7.33 1.81 -2.82
C VAL A 52 -8.58 2.03 -3.64
N PHE A 53 -9.26 3.15 -3.39
CA PHE A 53 -10.48 3.56 -4.06
C PHE A 53 -10.22 4.70 -5.03
N GLY A 54 -10.98 4.74 -6.12
CA GLY A 54 -11.03 5.86 -7.04
C GLY A 54 -12.01 6.92 -6.57
N ALA A 55 -12.35 7.84 -7.48
CA ALA A 55 -13.26 8.95 -7.18
C ALA A 55 -14.69 8.46 -6.85
N GLY A 56 -15.05 7.24 -7.26
CA GLY A 56 -16.33 6.62 -6.91
C GLY A 56 -16.40 5.99 -5.50
N GLY A 57 -15.34 6.10 -4.69
CA GLY A 57 -15.28 5.53 -3.34
C GLY A 57 -15.32 3.99 -3.35
N HIS A 58 -16.00 3.36 -2.39
CA HIS A 58 -16.07 1.90 -2.26
C HIS A 58 -16.56 1.16 -3.52
N ALA A 59 -17.41 1.81 -4.32
CA ALA A 59 -17.92 1.24 -5.58
C ALA A 59 -16.88 1.23 -6.71
N ASP A 60 -15.75 1.92 -6.53
CA ASP A 60 -14.67 2.11 -7.50
C ASP A 60 -13.35 1.64 -6.89
N THR A 61 -13.22 0.33 -6.66
CA THR A 61 -11.97 -0.25 -6.14
C THR A 61 -10.92 -0.34 -7.23
N LEU A 62 -9.82 0.41 -7.07
CA LEU A 62 -8.71 0.44 -8.03
C LEU A 62 -7.70 -0.68 -7.80
N ALA A 63 -7.39 -0.96 -6.54
CA ALA A 63 -6.39 -1.96 -6.19
C ALA A 63 -6.60 -2.52 -4.78
N GLN A 64 -6.14 -3.76 -4.57
CA GLN A 64 -6.06 -4.38 -3.26
C GLN A 64 -4.66 -4.97 -3.08
N PHE A 65 -3.98 -4.60 -2.01
CA PHE A 65 -2.66 -5.11 -1.65
C PHE A 65 -2.77 -5.87 -0.33
N VAL A 66 -2.24 -7.09 -0.28
CA VAL A 66 -2.23 -7.91 0.93
C VAL A 66 -0.79 -8.23 1.28
N MET A 67 -0.28 -7.66 2.37
CA MET A 67 1.05 -7.90 2.90
C MET A 67 0.98 -9.03 3.92
N LEU A 68 1.59 -10.16 3.60
CA LEU A 68 1.58 -11.39 4.40
C LEU A 68 3.01 -11.75 4.84
N ARG A 69 3.20 -12.08 6.12
CA ARG A 69 4.55 -12.36 6.66
C ARG A 69 5.14 -13.70 6.20
N ASP A 70 4.30 -14.72 6.02
CA ASP A 70 4.72 -16.09 5.70
C ASP A 70 4.24 -16.56 4.32
N SER A 71 4.15 -15.64 3.34
CA SER A 71 3.71 -15.97 1.98
C SER A 71 4.71 -15.49 0.93
N ALA A 72 4.82 -16.23 -0.17
CA ALA A 72 5.42 -15.72 -1.39
C ALA A 72 4.53 -14.63 -2.01
N SER A 73 5.17 -13.63 -2.62
CA SER A 73 4.47 -12.62 -3.41
C SER A 73 3.79 -13.26 -4.62
N ARG A 74 2.54 -12.88 -4.89
CA ARG A 74 1.73 -13.40 -6.01
C ARG A 74 0.52 -12.51 -6.26
N THR A 75 -0.06 -12.60 -7.44
CA THR A 75 -1.34 -11.93 -7.75
C THR A 75 -2.46 -12.96 -7.74
N ILE A 76 -3.54 -12.69 -6.99
CA ILE A 76 -4.75 -13.51 -6.95
C ILE A 76 -5.93 -12.64 -7.39
N GLY A 77 -6.39 -12.83 -8.63
CA GLY A 77 -7.41 -11.94 -9.20
C GLY A 77 -6.91 -10.49 -9.26
N ASN A 78 -7.59 -9.59 -8.55
CA ASN A 78 -7.21 -8.17 -8.44
C ASN A 78 -6.38 -7.86 -7.18
N GLU A 79 -6.09 -8.86 -6.34
CA GLU A 79 -5.27 -8.69 -5.15
C GLU A 79 -3.79 -8.96 -5.46
N VAL A 80 -2.93 -8.01 -5.10
CA VAL A 80 -1.48 -8.17 -5.10
C VAL A 80 -1.04 -8.59 -3.70
N VAL A 81 -0.62 -9.85 -3.57
CA VAL A 81 -0.06 -10.38 -2.33
C VAL A 81 1.45 -10.10 -2.32
N LEU A 82 1.93 -9.44 -1.27
CA LEU A 82 3.33 -9.09 -1.06
C LEU A 82 3.86 -9.84 0.17
N ALA A 83 5.01 -10.48 0.03
CA ALA A 83 5.77 -11.00 1.15
C ALA A 83 6.25 -9.82 2.03
N ALA A 84 5.96 -9.87 3.33
CA ALA A 84 6.37 -8.85 4.29
C ALA A 84 7.37 -9.41 5.33
N PRO A 85 8.31 -8.61 5.83
CA PRO A 85 8.58 -7.22 5.44
C PRO A 85 9.33 -7.14 4.10
N LEU A 86 9.04 -6.12 3.30
CA LEU A 86 9.86 -5.78 2.13
C LEU A 86 11.22 -5.28 2.60
N GLN A 87 12.31 -5.75 1.98
CA GLN A 87 13.68 -5.39 2.33
C GLN A 87 14.43 -4.77 1.15
N ARG A 88 13.98 -5.04 -0.08
CA ARG A 88 14.64 -4.64 -1.32
C ARG A 88 13.65 -4.01 -2.28
N LEU A 89 13.69 -2.69 -2.36
CA LEU A 89 12.85 -1.88 -3.23
C LEU A 89 13.66 -1.33 -4.40
N VAL A 90 13.03 -1.33 -5.57
CA VAL A 90 13.53 -0.60 -6.74
C VAL A 90 12.47 0.41 -7.17
N LEU A 91 12.89 1.65 -7.45
CA LEU A 91 12.00 2.75 -7.81
C LEU A 91 12.20 3.12 -9.28
N ARG A 92 11.14 3.06 -10.08
CA ARG A 92 11.18 3.53 -11.49
C ARG A 92 10.95 5.03 -11.61
N SER A 93 10.67 5.71 -10.50
CA SER A 93 10.52 7.17 -10.43
C SER A 93 11.18 7.71 -9.17
N SER A 94 12.00 8.75 -9.32
CA SER A 94 12.63 9.47 -8.20
C SER A 94 11.65 10.24 -7.33
N THR A 95 10.39 10.39 -7.77
CA THR A 95 9.30 10.96 -6.97
C THR A 95 9.04 10.18 -5.68
N HIS A 96 9.25 8.87 -5.68
CA HIS A 96 9.08 8.02 -4.49
C HIS A 96 10.09 8.29 -3.40
N LEU A 97 11.28 8.79 -3.74
CA LEU A 97 12.34 9.06 -2.76
C LEU A 97 11.90 10.10 -1.72
N GLY A 98 11.10 11.08 -2.12
CA GLY A 98 10.56 12.07 -1.19
C GLY A 98 9.74 11.43 -0.06
N TYR A 99 8.83 10.54 -0.43
CA TYR A 99 7.97 9.83 0.53
C TYR A 99 8.79 8.87 1.40
N LEU A 100 9.70 8.09 0.81
CA LEU A 100 10.52 7.13 1.53
C LEU A 100 11.54 7.79 2.47
N ASN A 101 12.04 8.97 2.11
CA ASN A 101 12.88 9.79 2.99
C ASN A 101 12.08 10.33 4.17
N ALA A 102 10.86 10.84 3.94
CA ALA A 102 9.99 11.33 5.01
C ALA A 102 9.56 10.24 5.99
N LEU A 103 9.47 9.00 5.52
CA LEU A 103 9.20 7.82 6.33
C LEU A 103 10.47 7.19 6.97
N GLU A 104 11.65 7.75 6.72
CA GLU A 104 12.94 7.25 7.22
C GLU A 104 13.25 5.79 6.82
N VAL A 105 12.79 5.36 5.64
CA VAL A 105 12.90 3.97 5.15
C VAL A 105 13.73 3.83 3.87
N MET A 106 14.54 4.83 3.54
CA MET A 106 15.37 4.83 2.33
C MET A 106 16.37 3.67 2.27
N HIS A 107 16.78 3.10 3.41
CA HIS A 107 17.72 1.97 3.45
C HIS A 107 17.18 0.69 2.83
N TYR A 108 15.88 0.57 2.58
CA TYR A 108 15.31 -0.53 1.80
C TYR A 108 15.42 -0.32 0.28
N VAL A 109 15.81 0.86 -0.19
CA VAL A 109 15.88 1.18 -1.62
C VAL A 109 17.24 0.78 -2.17
N GLN A 110 17.26 -0.19 -3.08
CA GLN A 110 18.48 -0.62 -3.77
C GLN A 110 18.81 0.30 -4.94
N ALA A 111 17.82 0.65 -5.76
CA ALA A 111 18.04 1.44 -6.97
C ALA A 111 16.87 2.36 -7.31
N CYS A 112 17.17 3.44 -8.04
CA CYS A 112 16.19 4.40 -8.49
C CYS A 112 16.48 4.89 -9.92
N SER A 113 15.47 4.95 -10.77
CA SER A 113 15.56 5.64 -12.06
C SER A 113 15.61 7.16 -11.86
N ARG A 114 16.25 7.85 -12.81
CA ARG A 114 16.22 9.32 -12.90
C ARG A 114 16.69 10.03 -11.63
N LEU A 115 17.70 9.48 -10.93
CA LEU A 115 18.37 10.17 -9.81
C LEU A 115 18.97 11.51 -10.25
N ASP A 116 19.46 11.59 -11.49
CA ASP A 116 20.00 12.79 -12.14
C ASP A 116 18.97 13.93 -12.32
N ALA A 117 17.69 13.60 -12.27
CA ALA A 117 16.61 14.59 -12.35
C ALA A 117 16.34 15.31 -11.02
N ILE A 118 16.89 14.81 -9.91
CA ILE A 118 16.71 15.41 -8.59
C ILE A 118 17.58 16.68 -8.51
N ARG A 119 16.95 17.81 -8.19
CA ARG A 119 17.64 19.11 -8.00
C ARG A 119 17.93 19.44 -6.54
N ASP A 120 17.24 18.77 -5.62
CA ASP A 120 17.46 18.92 -4.18
C ASP A 120 18.73 18.16 -3.76
N THR A 121 19.75 18.92 -3.36
CA THR A 121 21.04 18.36 -2.91
C THR A 121 20.90 17.55 -1.63
N ALA A 122 19.98 17.91 -0.73
CA ALA A 122 19.76 17.16 0.50
C ALA A 122 19.21 15.77 0.21
N MET A 123 18.29 15.67 -0.75
CA MET A 123 17.72 14.39 -1.21
C MET A 123 18.77 13.52 -1.90
N LEU A 124 19.61 14.11 -2.77
CA LEU A 124 20.72 13.38 -3.40
C LEU A 124 21.69 12.81 -2.38
N GLU A 125 22.06 13.59 -1.38
CA GLU A 125 22.93 13.12 -0.29
C GLU A 125 22.25 12.06 0.58
N ALA A 126 20.93 12.16 0.80
CA ALA A 126 20.17 11.11 1.49
C ALA A 126 20.16 9.80 0.70
N ALA A 127 19.90 9.85 -0.61
CA ALA A 127 19.96 8.69 -1.51
C ALA A 127 21.35 8.05 -1.52
N LYS A 128 22.40 8.87 -1.60
CA LYS A 128 23.79 8.41 -1.55
C LYS A 128 24.13 7.74 -0.21
N ARG A 129 23.73 8.34 0.92
CA ARG A 129 23.94 7.74 2.25
C ARG A 129 23.22 6.42 2.42
N ALA A 130 22.02 6.30 1.85
CA ALA A 130 21.25 5.07 1.85
C ALA A 130 21.78 4.00 0.88
N GLY A 131 22.78 4.34 0.04
CA GLY A 131 23.35 3.39 -0.93
C GLY A 131 22.50 3.18 -2.18
N VAL A 132 21.57 4.10 -2.49
CA VAL A 132 20.70 4.00 -3.67
C VAL A 132 21.53 4.19 -4.94
N VAL A 133 21.54 3.18 -5.81
CA VAL A 133 22.24 3.26 -7.11
C VAL A 133 21.31 3.71 -8.23
N PRO A 134 21.82 4.36 -9.29
CA PRO A 134 21.01 4.65 -10.45
C PRO A 134 20.61 3.37 -11.19
N LEU A 135 19.36 3.29 -11.64
CA LEU A 135 18.97 2.33 -12.67
C LEU A 135 19.53 2.77 -14.03
N PHE A 136 19.92 1.80 -14.86
CA PHE A 136 20.38 2.06 -16.21
C PHE A 136 19.29 2.70 -17.08
N ASP A 137 19.71 3.42 -18.12
CA ASP A 137 18.81 3.94 -19.12
C ASP A 137 18.45 2.85 -20.14
N GLY A 138 17.17 2.80 -20.52
CA GLY A 138 16.65 1.87 -21.52
C GLY A 138 16.00 0.60 -20.92
N PRO A 139 14.87 0.13 -21.48
CA PRO A 139 14.10 -0.98 -20.91
C PRO A 139 14.88 -2.29 -20.72
N SER A 140 15.68 -2.69 -21.70
CA SER A 140 16.42 -3.96 -21.65
C SER A 140 17.51 -3.97 -20.57
N ALA A 141 18.26 -2.87 -20.45
CA ALA A 141 19.29 -2.73 -19.42
C ALA A 141 18.69 -2.70 -18.01
N GLN A 142 17.53 -2.04 -17.86
CA GLN A 142 16.78 -2.05 -16.61
C GLN A 142 16.31 -3.46 -16.24
N GLN A 143 15.83 -4.24 -17.21
CA GLN A 143 15.39 -5.61 -16.94
C GLN A 143 16.53 -6.50 -16.45
N GLU A 144 17.70 -6.45 -17.08
CA GLU A 144 18.88 -7.19 -16.62
C GLU A 144 19.32 -6.76 -15.22
N GLN A 145 19.31 -5.45 -14.95
CA GLN A 145 19.65 -4.93 -13.63
C GLN A 145 18.62 -5.35 -12.56
N LEU A 146 17.32 -5.36 -12.89
CA LEU A 146 16.28 -5.85 -11.98
C LEU A 146 16.46 -7.33 -11.65
N LEU A 147 16.83 -8.16 -12.63
CA LEU A 147 17.15 -9.57 -12.40
C LEU A 147 18.36 -9.75 -11.47
N GLN A 148 19.38 -8.89 -11.60
CA GLN A 148 20.56 -8.91 -10.74
C GLN A 148 20.27 -8.42 -9.31
N LEU A 149 19.47 -7.35 -9.18
CA LEU A 149 19.11 -6.77 -7.89
C LEU A 149 18.17 -7.67 -7.08
N ALA A 150 17.37 -8.48 -7.77
CA ALA A 150 16.35 -9.37 -7.19
C ALA A 150 15.46 -8.66 -6.16
N PRO A 151 14.76 -7.57 -6.55
CA PRO A 151 13.95 -6.81 -5.62
C PRO A 151 12.72 -7.58 -5.15
N ASP A 152 12.25 -7.24 -3.94
CA ASP A 152 11.00 -7.77 -3.40
C ASP A 152 9.78 -7.04 -4.00
N ALA A 153 9.97 -5.76 -4.35
CA ALA A 153 8.97 -4.94 -5.04
C ALA A 153 9.61 -3.88 -5.94
N VAL A 154 8.92 -3.58 -7.05
CA VAL A 154 9.25 -2.46 -7.93
C VAL A 154 8.11 -1.46 -7.86
N LEU A 155 8.43 -0.23 -7.44
CA LEU A 155 7.47 0.87 -7.45
C LEU A 155 7.58 1.61 -8.78
N ASP A 156 6.53 1.53 -9.59
CA ASP A 156 6.47 2.21 -10.88
C ASP A 156 6.11 3.70 -10.72
N VAL A 157 5.69 4.38 -11.79
CA VAL A 157 5.26 5.79 -11.73
C VAL A 157 4.14 5.99 -10.69
N PRO A 158 4.27 7.01 -9.81
CA PRO A 158 3.33 7.22 -8.69
C PRO A 158 1.90 7.58 -9.11
N PHE A 159 1.69 7.93 -10.38
CA PHE A 159 0.39 8.39 -10.92
C PHE A 159 -0.24 7.42 -11.91
N GLY A 160 0.30 6.19 -12.00
CA GLY A 160 -0.06 5.22 -13.03
C GLY A 160 0.43 5.65 -14.42
N SER A 161 0.48 4.69 -15.34
CA SER A 161 0.66 4.99 -16.77
C SER A 161 -0.67 4.86 -17.49
N LEU A 162 -1.10 5.93 -18.18
CA LEU A 162 -2.15 5.82 -19.19
C LEU A 162 -1.61 4.95 -20.33
N SER A 163 -2.00 3.69 -20.40
CA SER A 163 -1.83 2.93 -21.64
C SER A 163 -2.79 3.53 -22.67
N ALA A 164 -2.25 4.08 -23.75
CA ALA A 164 -3.03 4.71 -24.82
C ALA A 164 -3.93 3.73 -25.58
N ASP A 165 -3.80 2.42 -25.38
CA ASP A 165 -4.47 1.42 -26.21
C ASP A 165 -5.63 0.68 -25.52
N ARG A 166 -5.78 0.77 -24.20
CA ARG A 166 -6.98 0.25 -23.49
C ARG A 166 -7.18 1.08 -22.24
N GLY A 167 -8.40 1.55 -22.00
CA GLY A 167 -8.82 2.22 -20.75
C GLY A 167 -8.80 1.30 -19.53
N THR A 168 -7.73 0.53 -19.37
CA THR A 168 -7.43 -0.41 -18.30
C THR A 168 -6.07 -0.03 -17.76
N TRP A 169 -6.04 0.35 -16.48
CA TRP A 169 -4.83 0.51 -15.68
C TRP A 169 -4.02 -0.79 -15.76
N ILE A 170 -2.79 -0.71 -16.26
CA ILE A 170 -1.83 -1.81 -16.16
C ILE A 170 -1.06 -1.55 -14.86
N ASN A 171 -1.32 -2.39 -13.85
CA ASN A 171 -0.47 -2.55 -12.68
C ASN A 171 0.76 -3.39 -13.04
#